data_AF-A0A535Y8A6-F1
#
_entry.id   AF-A0A535Y8A6-F1
#
_cell.length_a   1.000
_cell.length_b   1.000
_cell.length_c   1.000
_cell.angle_alpha   90.00
_cell.angle_beta   90.00
_cell.angle_gamma   90.00
#
_symmetry.space_group_name_H-M   'P 1'
#
loop_
_entity.id
_entity.type
_entity.pdbx_description
1 polymer ?
#
loop_
_entity_poly.entity_id
_entity_poly.type
_entity_poly.pdbx_seq_one_letter_code
_entity_poly.pdbx_strand_id
1 'polypeptide(L)'
;MSRFDRRTFLKGAGALGLASLVTPVVPGAAASFLKGRNPLQHVIVDLQENRSFDHYYGFASFAGKAGVPPGYTQPNGSGGTVAPYHFTSLTTPDIGHNWSATHAEYDRGAMDGFYTTDGINCMGYYTAGDLPFYYSLHDTSTLCTNYFCSQLGPTWPNRFYTAAGTSGGIRSSSTCSRTPT
;
A
#
# COMPACT_ATOMS: atom_id res chain seq x y z
N MET A 1 11.96 4.43 48.47
CA MET A 1 11.75 5.32 47.30
C MET A 1 12.89 6.32 47.26
N SER A 2 13.86 6.12 46.36
CA SER A 2 14.97 7.05 46.13
C SER A 2 14.95 7.45 44.66
N ARG A 3 14.87 8.76 44.43
CA ARG A 3 14.61 9.42 43.14
C ARG A 3 15.97 9.80 42.54
N PHE A 4 16.43 9.10 41.50
CA PHE A 4 17.64 9.50 40.81
C PHE A 4 17.38 10.76 39.96
N ASP A 5 18.17 11.80 40.21
CA ASP A 5 17.99 13.17 39.75
C ASP A 5 18.78 13.44 38.44
N ARG A 6 18.23 14.33 37.60
CA ARG A 6 18.62 14.59 36.20
C ARG A 6 19.95 15.36 36.03
N ARG A 7 20.68 15.62 37.12
CA ARG A 7 21.84 16.53 37.15
C ARG A 7 23.20 15.85 37.08
N THR A 8 23.26 14.52 37.01
CA THR A 8 24.54 13.77 36.93
C THR A 8 24.97 13.45 35.49
N PHE A 9 24.12 13.69 34.48
CA PHE A 9 24.42 13.24 33.11
C PHE A 9 25.14 14.26 32.21
N LEU A 10 25.29 15.53 32.63
CA LEU A 10 25.83 16.60 31.77
C LEU A 10 27.17 17.19 32.23
N LYS A 11 28.10 16.34 32.70
CA LYS A 11 29.51 16.74 32.83
C LYS A 11 30.36 15.91 31.87
N GLY A 12 30.61 16.47 30.69
CA GLY A 12 31.54 15.90 29.72
C GLY A 12 31.44 16.56 28.34
N ALA A 13 31.68 17.87 28.24
CA ALA A 13 31.88 18.55 26.97
C ALA A 13 33.15 19.43 27.03
N GLY A 14 34.04 19.22 26.06
CA GLY A 14 35.24 20.01 25.75
C GLY A 14 36.34 19.09 25.19
N ALA A 15 36.97 19.29 24.03
CA ALA A 15 36.96 20.38 23.04
C ALA A 15 37.38 19.82 21.65
N LEU A 16 37.16 20.63 20.61
CA LEU A 16 37.28 20.37 19.16
C LEU A 16 38.69 19.97 18.65
N GLY A 17 38.74 19.10 17.62
CA GLY A 17 39.92 18.86 16.79
C GLY A 17 39.61 18.11 15.47
N LEU A 18 39.73 18.83 14.35
CA LEU A 18 39.87 18.42 12.94
C LEU A 18 38.85 17.43 12.31
N ALA A 19 38.14 17.94 11.30
CA ALA A 19 37.20 17.22 10.44
C ALA A 19 37.86 16.06 9.66
N SER A 20 37.39 14.85 9.96
CA SER A 20 37.42 13.70 9.05
C SER A 20 35.98 13.19 8.98
N LEU A 21 35.33 13.30 7.82
CA LEU A 21 34.00 12.71 7.60
C LEU A 21 34.14 11.19 7.53
N VAL A 22 34.26 10.56 8.69
CA VAL A 22 34.06 9.12 8.82
C VAL A 22 32.57 8.96 9.10
N THR A 23 31.79 8.73 8.04
CA THR A 23 30.42 8.22 8.21
C THR A 23 30.53 6.90 8.99
N PRO A 24 29.85 6.74 10.13
CA PRO A 24 29.70 5.41 10.69
C PRO A 24 28.86 4.64 9.68
N VAL A 25 29.51 3.77 8.90
CA VAL A 25 28.83 2.67 8.23
C VAL A 25 28.21 1.87 9.37
N VAL A 26 26.92 2.08 9.62
CA VAL A 26 26.12 1.15 10.39
C VAL A 26 26.31 -0.18 9.66
N PRO A 27 26.92 -1.21 10.27
CA PRO A 27 26.95 -2.51 9.65
C PRO A 27 25.49 -2.87 9.41
N GLY A 28 25.06 -2.88 8.15
CA GLY A 28 23.80 -3.48 7.78
C GLY A 28 23.85 -4.85 8.42
N ALA A 29 22.91 -5.12 9.34
CA ALA A 29 22.77 -6.43 9.91
C ALA A 29 22.60 -7.36 8.69
N ALA A 30 23.67 -8.04 8.31
CA ALA A 30 23.59 -9.11 7.36
C ALA A 30 22.62 -10.06 8.02
N ALA A 31 21.40 -10.12 7.50
CA ALA A 31 20.45 -11.11 7.91
C ALA A 31 21.15 -12.44 7.66
N SER A 32 21.71 -13.01 8.72
CA SER A 32 22.17 -14.37 8.72
C SER A 32 20.90 -15.16 8.44
N PHE A 33 20.71 -15.54 7.18
CA PHE A 33 19.75 -16.55 6.82
C PHE A 33 20.21 -17.80 7.56
N LEU A 34 19.67 -17.98 8.77
CA LEU A 34 19.86 -19.18 9.55
C LEU A 34 19.54 -20.31 8.60
N LYS A 35 20.52 -21.20 8.39
CA LYS A 35 20.41 -22.38 7.54
C LYS A 35 19.51 -23.42 8.25
N GLY A 36 18.32 -22.99 8.64
CA GLY A 36 17.21 -23.82 9.08
C GLY A 36 16.39 -24.18 7.86
N ARG A 37 15.84 -25.40 7.85
CA ARG A 37 14.88 -25.81 6.81
C ARG A 37 13.67 -24.88 6.91
N ASN A 38 13.27 -24.25 5.82
CA ASN A 38 12.02 -23.49 5.78
C ASN A 38 10.89 -24.45 6.18
N PRO A 39 10.15 -24.20 7.28
CA PRO A 39 9.09 -25.10 7.73
C PRO A 39 7.89 -25.10 6.78
N LEU A 40 7.79 -24.13 5.86
CA LEU A 40 6.72 -24.05 4.88
C LEU A 40 6.85 -25.16 3.84
N GLN A 41 5.88 -26.08 3.82
CA GLN A 41 5.80 -27.16 2.83
C GLN A 41 4.91 -26.79 1.64
N HIS A 42 3.92 -25.91 1.86
CA HIS A 42 2.95 -25.49 0.85
C HIS A 42 2.75 -23.99 0.93
N VAL A 43 2.68 -23.36 -0.23
CA VAL A 43 2.29 -21.96 -0.36
C VAL A 43 1.07 -21.92 -1.28
N ILE A 44 -0.04 -21.44 -0.76
CA ILE A 44 -1.25 -21.17 -1.54
C ILE A 44 -1.28 -19.67 -1.78
N VAL A 45 -1.39 -19.28 -3.05
CA VAL A 45 -1.47 -17.88 -3.46
C VAL A 45 -2.87 -17.64 -4.01
N ASP A 46 -3.69 -16.92 -3.23
CA ASP A 46 -4.99 -16.43 -3.67
C ASP A 46 -4.85 -15.00 -4.21
N LEU A 47 -5.19 -14.81 -5.49
CA LEU A 47 -5.05 -13.54 -6.21
C LEU A 47 -6.43 -12.93 -6.45
N GLN A 48 -6.80 -12.01 -5.56
CA GLN A 48 -8.08 -11.29 -5.62
C GLN A 48 -8.06 -10.11 -6.61
N GLU A 49 -9.26 -9.59 -6.88
CA GLU A 49 -9.61 -8.55 -7.86
C GLU A 49 -10.71 -7.64 -7.28
N ASN A 50 -10.90 -6.37 -7.64
CA ASN A 50 -10.00 -5.28 -8.01
C ASN A 50 -10.11 -4.27 -6.87
N ARG A 51 -9.42 -4.50 -5.75
CA ARG A 51 -9.65 -3.75 -4.50
C ARG A 51 -8.35 -3.14 -4.01
N SER A 52 -8.39 -1.83 -3.74
CA SER A 52 -7.26 -1.13 -3.13
C SER A 52 -7.21 -1.38 -1.62
N PHE A 53 -6.06 -1.09 -1.01
CA PHE A 53 -5.92 -1.14 0.45
C PHE A 53 -6.95 -0.23 1.13
N ASP A 54 -7.10 1.02 0.66
CA ASP A 54 -8.00 1.99 1.29
C ASP A 54 -9.46 1.59 1.21
N HIS A 55 -9.83 0.87 0.15
CA HIS A 55 -11.17 0.35 -0.05
C HIS A 55 -11.56 -0.71 0.98
N TYR A 56 -10.60 -1.52 1.46
CA TYR A 56 -10.85 -2.58 2.46
C TYR A 56 -10.45 -2.18 3.88
N TYR A 57 -9.37 -1.44 4.05
CA TYR A 57 -8.71 -1.26 5.35
C TYR A 57 -8.31 0.18 5.66
N GLY A 58 -8.39 1.11 4.69
CA GLY A 58 -7.92 2.49 4.86
C GLY A 58 -8.55 3.23 6.05
N PHE A 59 -9.78 2.86 6.39
CA PHE A 59 -10.55 3.48 7.48
C PHE A 59 -10.58 2.61 8.76
N ALA A 60 -9.87 1.47 8.76
CA ALA A 60 -9.75 0.64 9.94
C ALA A 60 -8.78 1.27 10.95
N SER A 61 -9.10 1.21 12.25
CA SER A 61 -8.24 1.75 13.31
C SER A 61 -6.84 1.12 13.32
N PHE A 62 -6.76 -0.17 12.99
CA PHE A 62 -5.48 -0.89 12.94
C PHE A 62 -4.59 -0.50 11.76
N ALA A 63 -5.11 0.17 10.73
CA ALA A 63 -4.29 0.63 9.61
C ALA A 63 -3.30 1.71 10.04
N GLY A 64 -3.58 2.42 11.14
CA GLY A 64 -2.68 3.40 11.73
C GLY A 64 -2.21 4.43 10.71
N LYS A 65 -0.88 4.54 10.53
CA LYS A 65 -0.28 5.49 9.57
C LYS A 65 -0.44 5.10 8.10
N ALA A 66 -0.79 3.86 7.81
CA ALA A 66 -1.05 3.40 6.44
C ALA A 66 -2.50 3.66 6.00
N GLY A 67 -3.38 4.02 6.94
CA GLY A 67 -4.77 4.35 6.64
C GLY A 67 -4.93 5.73 6.03
N VAL A 68 -6.15 5.99 5.54
CA VAL A 68 -6.56 7.27 5.00
C VAL A 68 -6.53 8.32 6.12
N PRO A 69 -5.83 9.45 5.94
CA PRO A 69 -5.75 10.48 6.97
C PRO A 69 -7.12 11.12 7.24
N PRO A 70 -7.40 11.54 8.49
CA PRO A 70 -8.64 12.25 8.81
C PRO A 70 -8.81 13.50 7.96
N GLY A 71 -10.03 13.70 7.42
CA GLY A 71 -10.34 14.86 6.58
C GLY A 71 -9.83 14.77 5.13
N TYR A 72 -9.33 13.61 4.69
CA TYR A 72 -8.97 13.38 3.29
C TYR A 72 -10.16 13.66 2.36
N THR A 73 -9.89 14.39 1.28
CA THR A 73 -10.86 14.67 0.21
C THR A 73 -10.16 14.68 -1.15
N GLN A 74 -10.93 14.50 -2.21
CA GLN A 74 -10.49 14.59 -3.60
C GLN A 74 -11.11 15.81 -4.28
N PRO A 75 -10.40 16.51 -5.18
CA PRO A 75 -11.00 17.55 -6.01
C PRO A 75 -12.21 17.03 -6.79
N ASN A 76 -13.28 17.82 -6.87
CA ASN A 76 -14.49 17.44 -7.61
C ASN A 76 -14.50 17.93 -9.08
N GLY A 77 -13.41 18.54 -9.55
CA GLY A 77 -13.30 19.15 -10.88
C GLY A 77 -14.08 20.46 -11.08
N SER A 78 -14.81 20.93 -10.06
CA SER A 78 -15.68 22.12 -10.10
C SER A 78 -15.33 23.15 -9.00
N GLY A 79 -14.10 23.12 -8.49
CA GLY A 79 -13.62 24.02 -7.43
C GLY A 79 -14.00 23.60 -6.00
N GLY A 80 -14.65 22.44 -5.83
CA GLY A 80 -14.92 21.83 -4.53
C GLY A 80 -14.18 20.52 -4.32
N THR A 81 -14.53 19.80 -3.26
CA THR A 81 -13.95 18.49 -2.94
C THR A 81 -15.02 17.46 -2.56
N VAL A 82 -14.67 16.18 -2.63
CA VAL A 82 -15.50 15.04 -2.25
C VAL A 82 -14.75 14.19 -1.23
N ALA A 83 -15.41 13.87 -0.12
CA ALA A 83 -14.88 12.96 0.89
C ALA A 83 -15.20 11.50 0.52
N PRO A 84 -14.34 10.53 0.89
CA PRO A 84 -14.68 9.13 0.87
C PRO A 84 -15.94 8.83 1.69
N TYR A 85 -16.68 7.78 1.30
CA TYR A 85 -17.91 7.39 1.98
C TYR A 85 -18.02 5.87 2.14
N HIS A 86 -18.75 5.46 3.17
CA HIS A 86 -18.98 4.05 3.44
C HIS A 86 -19.94 3.45 2.40
N PHE A 87 -19.51 2.38 1.73
CA PHE A 87 -20.37 1.58 0.87
C PHE A 87 -21.30 0.68 1.68
N THR A 88 -22.58 0.69 1.33
CA THR A 88 -23.60 -0.16 1.95
C THR A 88 -24.01 -1.35 1.07
N SER A 89 -23.60 -1.35 -0.20
CA SER A 89 -23.80 -2.47 -1.13
C SER A 89 -22.50 -3.23 -1.32
N LEU A 90 -22.57 -4.57 -1.30
CA LEU A 90 -21.44 -5.44 -1.66
C LEU A 90 -21.24 -5.59 -3.18
N THR A 91 -22.25 -5.18 -3.97
CA THR A 91 -22.15 -5.07 -5.42
C THR A 91 -21.92 -3.61 -5.79
N THR A 92 -20.74 -3.32 -6.34
CA THR A 92 -20.29 -1.96 -6.67
C THR A 92 -19.97 -1.86 -8.16
N PRO A 93 -20.18 -0.69 -8.79
CA PRO A 93 -19.77 -0.47 -10.18
C PRO A 93 -18.26 -0.70 -10.35
N ASP A 94 -17.86 -1.23 -11.50
CA ASP A 94 -16.45 -1.30 -11.88
C ASP A 94 -15.92 0.10 -12.20
N ILE A 95 -14.72 0.40 -11.72
CA ILE A 95 -14.04 1.68 -11.94
C ILE A 95 -12.89 1.49 -12.93
N GLY A 96 -12.36 2.58 -13.48
CA GLY A 96 -11.26 2.58 -14.41
C GLY A 96 -9.96 2.01 -13.83
N HIS A 97 -9.68 0.73 -14.10
CA HIS A 97 -8.42 0.08 -13.72
C HIS A 97 -7.44 -0.13 -14.88
N ASN A 98 -7.70 0.49 -16.04
CA ASN A 98 -6.78 0.43 -17.18
C ASN A 98 -5.55 1.34 -16.97
N TRP A 99 -4.55 1.20 -17.85
CA TRP A 99 -3.33 2.01 -17.79
C TRP A 99 -3.61 3.51 -17.74
N SER A 100 -4.45 4.03 -18.63
CA SER A 100 -4.70 5.47 -18.72
C SER A 100 -5.43 6.00 -17.50
N ALA A 101 -6.45 5.29 -17.02
CA ALA A 101 -7.22 5.67 -15.84
C ALA A 101 -6.33 5.72 -14.59
N THR A 102 -5.67 4.61 -14.26
CA THR A 102 -4.80 4.52 -13.06
C THR A 102 -3.66 5.56 -13.04
N HIS A 103 -3.13 5.95 -14.20
CA HIS A 103 -2.12 7.02 -14.28
C HIS A 103 -2.71 8.43 -14.16
N ALA A 104 -3.95 8.64 -14.60
CA ALA A 104 -4.68 9.88 -14.38
C ALA A 104 -5.08 10.03 -12.90
N GLU A 105 -5.54 8.95 -12.26
CA GLU A 105 -5.86 8.92 -10.84
C GLU A 105 -4.64 9.20 -9.95
N TYR A 106 -3.51 8.57 -10.26
CA TYR A 106 -2.23 8.76 -9.56
C TYR A 106 -1.68 10.19 -9.70
N ASP A 107 -2.01 10.87 -10.80
CA ASP A 107 -1.49 12.17 -11.25
C ASP A 107 -0.04 12.46 -10.81
N ARG A 108 0.91 11.65 -11.31
CA ARG A 108 2.34 11.84 -11.07
C ARG A 108 2.72 11.91 -9.57
N GLY A 109 1.92 11.30 -8.70
CA GLY A 109 2.13 11.25 -7.25
C GLY A 109 1.39 12.34 -6.48
N ALA A 110 0.61 13.19 -7.13
CA ALA A 110 -0.27 14.14 -6.46
C ALA A 110 -1.46 13.44 -5.77
N MET A 111 -1.89 12.28 -6.30
CA MET A 111 -2.96 11.45 -5.74
C MET A 111 -4.31 12.19 -5.63
N ASP A 112 -4.59 13.10 -6.56
CA ASP A 112 -5.78 13.96 -6.57
C ASP A 112 -6.66 13.80 -7.82
N GLY A 113 -6.39 12.75 -8.62
CA GLY A 113 -7.10 12.46 -9.86
C GLY A 113 -8.23 11.43 -9.75
N PHE A 114 -8.46 10.81 -8.58
CA PHE A 114 -9.37 9.66 -8.46
C PHE A 114 -10.80 10.04 -8.82
N TYR A 115 -11.37 11.04 -8.14
CA TYR A 115 -12.75 11.47 -8.38
C TYR A 115 -12.95 12.08 -9.77
N THR A 116 -11.98 12.86 -10.26
CA THR A 116 -12.08 13.49 -11.58
C THR A 116 -11.97 12.48 -12.73
N THR A 117 -11.38 11.31 -12.48
CA THR A 117 -11.26 10.22 -13.46
C THR A 117 -12.48 9.28 -13.44
N ASP A 118 -12.87 8.80 -12.25
CA ASP A 118 -13.85 7.71 -12.10
C ASP A 118 -15.12 8.08 -11.30
N GLY A 119 -15.22 9.34 -10.89
CA GLY A 119 -16.39 9.87 -10.21
C GLY A 119 -16.58 9.32 -8.80
N ILE A 120 -17.82 9.26 -8.34
CA ILE A 120 -18.11 8.94 -6.95
C ILE A 120 -17.77 7.49 -6.58
N ASN A 121 -17.79 6.54 -7.53
CA ASN A 121 -17.63 5.12 -7.23
C ASN A 121 -16.22 4.76 -6.75
N CYS A 122 -15.19 5.53 -7.09
CA CYS A 122 -13.82 5.32 -6.60
C CYS A 122 -13.62 5.80 -5.15
N MET A 123 -14.58 6.54 -4.58
CA MET A 123 -14.49 7.13 -3.24
C MET A 123 -15.11 6.25 -2.15
N GLY A 124 -15.69 5.10 -2.52
CA GLY A 124 -16.31 4.17 -1.58
C GLY A 124 -15.29 3.34 -0.80
N TYR A 125 -15.58 3.05 0.47
CA TYR A 125 -14.81 2.11 1.29
C TYR A 125 -15.74 1.19 2.10
N TYR A 126 -15.21 0.04 2.52
CA TYR A 126 -15.90 -0.89 3.43
C TYR A 126 -15.34 -0.83 4.85
N THR A 127 -16.12 -1.39 5.77
CA THR A 127 -15.75 -1.54 7.17
C THR A 127 -15.76 -3.01 7.59
N ALA A 128 -15.37 -3.27 8.84
CA ALA A 128 -15.48 -4.60 9.45
C ALA A 128 -16.90 -5.19 9.41
N GLY A 129 -17.93 -4.33 9.40
CA GLY A 129 -19.33 -4.75 9.31
C GLY A 129 -19.68 -5.38 7.96
N ASP A 130 -19.04 -4.94 6.88
CA ASP A 130 -19.33 -5.40 5.51
C ASP A 130 -18.43 -6.57 5.11
N LEU A 131 -17.18 -6.57 5.60
CA LEU A 131 -16.14 -7.54 5.25
C LEU A 131 -15.61 -8.31 6.47
N PRO A 132 -16.48 -8.98 7.26
CA PRO A 132 -16.08 -9.56 8.55
C PRO A 132 -15.02 -10.64 8.40
N PHE A 133 -15.04 -11.42 7.31
CA PHE A 133 -14.01 -12.43 7.04
C PHE A 133 -12.62 -11.78 6.92
N TYR A 134 -12.48 -10.78 6.04
CA TYR A 134 -11.20 -10.12 5.78
C TYR A 134 -10.67 -9.33 6.98
N TYR A 135 -11.56 -8.76 7.79
CA TYR A 135 -11.17 -8.07 9.01
C TYR A 135 -10.76 -9.03 10.13
N SER A 136 -11.38 -10.22 10.23
CA SER A 136 -11.01 -11.21 11.24
C SER A 136 -9.60 -11.80 11.06
N LEU A 137 -9.05 -11.74 9.84
CA LEU A 137 -7.67 -12.17 9.57
C LEU A 137 -6.64 -11.26 10.24
N HIS A 138 -6.97 -10.01 10.58
CA HIS A 138 -6.02 -9.08 11.19
C HIS A 138 -5.45 -9.59 12.52
N ASP A 139 -6.27 -10.27 13.33
CA ASP A 139 -5.88 -10.73 14.67
C ASP A 139 -5.01 -12.00 14.64
N THR A 140 -5.03 -12.73 13.53
CA THR A 140 -4.42 -14.07 13.41
C THR A 140 -3.39 -14.20 12.30
N SER A 141 -3.30 -13.19 11.43
CA SER A 141 -2.47 -13.18 10.24
C SER A 141 -1.67 -11.88 10.12
N THR A 142 -0.65 -11.89 9.27
CA THR A 142 0.14 -10.69 8.97
C THR A 142 -0.47 -9.93 7.80
N LEU A 143 -0.76 -8.64 7.99
CA LEU A 143 -1.17 -7.73 6.93
C LEU A 143 0.04 -6.91 6.45
N CYS A 144 0.32 -6.94 5.15
CA CYS A 144 1.35 -6.11 4.54
C CYS A 144 0.75 -4.77 4.10
N THR A 145 0.91 -3.72 4.89
CA THR A 145 0.33 -2.40 4.62
C THR A 145 1.08 -1.58 3.57
N ASN A 146 2.32 -1.97 3.23
CA ASN A 146 3.15 -1.36 2.18
C ASN A 146 3.40 -2.36 1.03
N TYR A 147 2.34 -3.00 0.54
CA TYR A 147 2.38 -3.92 -0.60
C TYR A 147 1.70 -3.28 -1.80
N PHE A 148 2.43 -3.09 -2.89
CA PHE A 148 1.97 -2.37 -4.07
C PHE A 148 1.88 -3.29 -5.28
N CYS A 149 1.00 -2.97 -6.22
CA CYS A 149 1.00 -3.60 -7.53
C CYS A 149 2.35 -3.35 -8.24
N SER A 150 2.78 -4.28 -9.07
CA SER A 150 4.03 -4.12 -9.82
C SER A 150 3.89 -3.13 -10.98
N GLN A 151 2.67 -2.95 -11.49
CA GLN A 151 2.35 -2.00 -12.54
C GLN A 151 1.00 -1.32 -12.26
N LEU A 152 0.98 0.01 -12.34
CA LEU A 152 -0.26 0.78 -12.39
C LEU A 152 -1.02 0.44 -13.68
N GLY A 153 -2.08 -0.35 -13.55
CA GLY A 153 -2.83 -0.85 -14.68
C GLY A 153 -3.59 -2.12 -14.33
N PRO A 154 -4.12 -2.81 -15.35
CA PRO A 154 -5.19 -3.76 -15.12
C PRO A 154 -4.65 -5.14 -14.68
N THR A 155 -5.57 -6.08 -14.52
CA THR A 155 -5.36 -7.48 -14.11
C THR A 155 -4.14 -8.18 -14.72
N TRP A 156 -4.12 -8.36 -16.04
CA TRP A 156 -3.22 -9.33 -16.67
C TRP A 156 -1.75 -8.98 -16.51
N PRO A 157 -1.32 -7.73 -16.73
CA PRO A 157 0.05 -7.33 -16.43
C PRO A 157 0.49 -7.69 -15.01
N ASN A 158 -0.32 -7.42 -13.99
CA ASN A 158 0.03 -7.71 -12.61
C ASN A 158 0.07 -9.22 -12.30
N ARG A 159 -0.80 -10.03 -12.93
CA ARG A 159 -0.71 -11.50 -12.83
C ARG A 159 0.58 -12.04 -13.46
N PHE A 160 1.04 -11.46 -14.57
CA PHE A 160 2.34 -11.82 -15.16
C PHE A 160 3.50 -11.42 -14.25
N TYR A 161 3.43 -10.27 -13.59
CA TYR A 161 4.43 -9.92 -12.56
C TYR A 161 4.45 -10.91 -11.40
N THR A 162 3.28 -11.36 -10.91
CA THR A 162 3.24 -12.39 -9.86
C THR A 162 3.89 -13.70 -10.32
N ALA A 163 3.62 -14.13 -11.56
CA ALA A 163 4.11 -15.42 -12.06
C ALA A 163 5.58 -15.38 -12.53
N ALA A 164 6.03 -14.27 -13.11
CA ALA A 164 7.28 -14.18 -13.87
C ALA A 164 8.15 -12.96 -13.56
N GLY A 165 7.73 -12.08 -12.64
CA GLY A 165 8.48 -10.86 -12.30
C GLY A 165 8.50 -9.78 -13.39
N THR A 166 7.75 -9.97 -14.48
CA THR A 166 7.63 -8.99 -15.58
C THR A 166 6.31 -9.19 -16.33
N SER A 167 5.75 -8.10 -16.88
CA SER A 167 4.59 -8.17 -17.80
C SER A 167 5.00 -8.37 -19.28
N GLY A 168 6.30 -8.41 -19.58
CA GLY A 168 6.78 -8.45 -20.97
C GLY A 168 6.42 -7.18 -21.76
N GLY A 169 6.15 -6.06 -21.07
CA GLY A 169 5.72 -4.80 -21.68
C GLY A 169 4.21 -4.68 -21.92
N ILE A 170 3.42 -5.68 -21.52
CA ILE A 170 1.96 -5.65 -21.67
C ILE A 170 1.35 -4.66 -20.68
N ARG A 171 0.44 -3.80 -21.17
CA ARG A 171 -0.23 -2.74 -20.39
C ARG A 171 -1.75 -2.86 -20.36
N SER A 172 -2.32 -3.82 -21.08
CA SER A 172 -3.76 -4.00 -21.22
C SER A 172 -4.21 -5.38 -20.76
N SER A 173 -5.50 -5.50 -20.44
CA SER A 173 -6.16 -6.78 -20.19
C SER A 173 -6.86 -7.36 -21.43
N SER A 174 -6.81 -6.67 -22.57
CA SER A 174 -7.22 -7.21 -23.86
C SER A 174 -6.26 -8.32 -24.28
N THR A 175 -6.69 -9.54 -23.98
CA THR A 175 -6.22 -10.86 -24.39
C THR A 175 -4.81 -10.98 -25.00
N CYS A 176 -4.04 -11.87 -24.38
CA CYS A 176 -3.14 -12.79 -25.09
C CYS A 176 -3.97 -13.68 -26.06
N SER A 177 -4.59 -13.10 -27.11
CA SER A 177 -5.31 -13.82 -28.16
C SER A 177 -4.71 -13.59 -29.53
N ARG A 178 -3.41 -13.31 -29.59
CA ARG A 178 -2.68 -13.40 -30.84
C ARG A 178 -2.20 -14.84 -31.00
N THR A 179 -3.14 -15.76 -31.22
CA THR A 179 -2.78 -17.00 -31.92
C THR A 179 -2.18 -16.59 -33.26
N PRO A 180 -1.00 -17.09 -33.64
CA PRO A 180 -0.53 -16.95 -35.01
C PRO A 180 -1.55 -17.65 -35.91
N THR A 181 -2.12 -16.94 -36.87
CA THR A 181 -2.72 -17.55 -38.06
C THR A 181 -1.61 -17.98 -39.00
#